data_AF-O83637-F1
#
_entry.id   AF-O83637-F1
#
_cell.length_a   1.000
_cell.length_b   1.000
_cell.length_c   1.000
_cell.angle_alpha   90.00
_cell.angle_beta   90.00
_cell.angle_gamma   90.00
#
_symmetry.space_group_name_H-M   'P 1'
#
loop_
_entity.id
_entity.type
_entity.pdbx_description
1 polymer ?
#
loop_
_entity_poly.entity_id
_entity_poly.type
_entity_poly.pdbx_seq_one_letter_code
_entity_poly.pdbx_strand_id
1 'polypeptide(L)'
;MDLGMTMAGFLRGLWCVVGTSVCAQTLQEAPAHFLLEGTDFAARVLRMSISARNVPSYWFEEGVWSEAPSASSRLPAKNKSTPGVPRRVTRALPRVKPDVFVFGNEHETVFWGQLNTIEHARYVVHRAVHPLDAHAHERYYEPLLKRFHFYCLEGRTPITSVSLCLFALDVSTRLIWAYALPSQVEMVWGTCIPRAWIPLEMHSHVRARYPKAKFYQFDPIGFVDSEGKVVLYPWALEQHAQRPQDFLVYEPQQGDWEQVASQTGPGHSPYRAM
;
A
#
# COMPACT_ATOMS: atom_id res chain seq x y z
N MET A 1 43.57 1.89 -14.01
CA MET A 1 42.11 2.05 -14.10
C MET A 1 41.52 1.12 -13.06
N ASP A 2 41.35 1.60 -11.83
CA ASP A 2 40.81 0.78 -10.73
C ASP A 2 39.56 1.46 -10.18
N LEU A 3 38.43 1.20 -10.84
CA LEU A 3 37.11 1.43 -10.25
C LEU A 3 36.68 0.15 -9.55
N GLY A 4 37.41 -0.19 -8.48
CA GLY A 4 36.99 -1.17 -7.49
C GLY A 4 35.87 -0.59 -6.61
N MET A 5 34.71 -0.31 -7.21
CA MET A 5 33.50 -0.03 -6.43
C MET A 5 33.02 -1.35 -5.83
N THR A 6 33.45 -1.60 -4.60
CA THR A 6 32.96 -2.69 -3.77
C THR A 6 31.44 -2.60 -3.66
N MET A 7 30.75 -3.71 -3.97
CA MET A 7 29.29 -3.88 -3.97
C MET A 7 28.57 -3.45 -2.67
N ALA A 8 29.30 -3.14 -1.60
CA ALA A 8 28.78 -2.59 -0.35
C ALA A 8 28.24 -1.15 -0.48
N GLY A 9 28.62 -0.40 -1.53
CA GLY A 9 28.14 0.97 -1.75
C GLY A 9 26.76 1.07 -2.41
N PHE A 10 26.33 0.04 -3.14
CA PHE A 10 25.15 0.11 -4.03
C PHE A 10 23.81 -0.17 -3.31
N LEU A 11 23.84 -0.76 -2.12
CA LEU A 11 22.64 -1.30 -1.44
C LEU A 11 22.14 -0.45 -0.26
N ARG A 12 22.74 0.71 0.01
CA ARG A 12 22.29 1.63 1.08
C ARG A 12 21.01 2.39 0.75
N GLY A 13 20.54 2.37 -0.50
CA GLY A 13 19.41 3.19 -0.93
C GLY A 13 18.04 2.56 -0.73
N LEU A 14 17.96 1.31 -0.30
CA LEU A 14 16.89 0.43 -0.78
C LEU A 14 15.45 0.76 -0.33
N TRP A 15 15.25 1.68 0.62
CA TRP A 15 13.97 2.34 0.93
C TRP A 15 14.22 3.78 1.48
N CYS A 16 15.27 4.45 0.99
CA CYS A 16 15.88 5.64 1.60
C CYS A 16 15.59 6.94 0.83
N VAL A 17 15.03 7.95 1.50
CA VAL A 17 14.83 9.30 0.96
C VAL A 17 16.12 10.15 1.02
N VAL A 18 16.33 10.84 -0.11
CA VAL A 18 17.10 12.08 -0.43
C VAL A 18 18.03 12.67 0.64
N GLY A 19 19.32 12.64 0.32
CA GLY A 19 20.29 13.66 0.71
C GLY A 19 20.59 14.61 -0.46
N THR A 20 20.66 15.90 -0.11
CA THR A 20 21.22 17.08 -0.80
C THR A 20 20.45 17.79 -1.94
N SER A 21 20.04 19.01 -1.57
CA SER A 21 20.03 20.26 -2.36
C SER A 21 19.00 20.43 -3.48
N VAL A 22 18.17 21.44 -3.24
CA VAL A 22 17.46 22.30 -4.22
C VAL A 22 18.03 22.24 -5.63
N CYS A 23 17.21 21.79 -6.58
CA CYS A 23 17.10 22.42 -7.87
C CYS A 23 15.68 22.20 -8.39
N ALA A 24 14.91 23.27 -8.50
CA ALA A 24 13.66 23.29 -9.24
C ALA A 24 14.00 23.01 -10.72
N GLN A 25 14.05 21.74 -11.10
CA GLN A 25 14.05 21.34 -12.51
C GLN A 25 12.63 20.90 -12.84
N THR A 26 11.91 21.87 -13.39
CA THR A 26 10.86 21.75 -14.40
C THR A 26 10.10 20.44 -14.38
N LEU A 27 8.92 20.48 -13.75
CA LEU A 27 7.82 19.56 -14.02
C LEU A 27 7.64 19.50 -15.54
N GLN A 28 8.05 18.39 -16.13
CA GLN A 28 7.74 18.09 -17.52
C GLN A 28 6.23 17.85 -17.56
N GLU A 29 5.54 18.74 -18.28
CA GLU A 29 4.08 18.82 -18.38
C GLU A 29 3.51 17.46 -18.79
N ALA A 30 2.73 16.84 -17.90
CA ALA A 30 1.76 15.83 -18.30
C ALA A 30 0.57 16.57 -18.95
N PRO A 31 -0.05 16.01 -20.00
CA PRO A 31 -0.98 16.74 -20.84
C PRO A 31 -2.22 17.19 -20.06
N ALA A 32 -2.57 18.47 -20.28
CA ALA A 32 -3.73 19.13 -19.73
C ALA A 32 -5.05 18.47 -20.15
N HIS A 33 -6.05 18.64 -19.27
CA HIS A 33 -7.49 18.38 -19.44
C HIS A 33 -8.00 17.01 -18.98
N PHE A 34 -8.24 16.88 -17.68
CA PHE A 34 -9.45 16.20 -17.18
C PHE A 34 -9.82 16.72 -15.78
N LEU A 35 -10.72 17.71 -15.74
CA LEU A 35 -11.42 18.09 -14.51
C LEU A 35 -12.50 17.03 -14.25
N LEU A 36 -12.16 15.96 -13.53
CA LEU A 36 -13.11 14.88 -13.21
C LEU A 36 -13.85 15.15 -11.90
N GLU A 37 -15.02 15.76 -12.04
CA GLU A 37 -16.11 15.56 -11.09
C GLU A 37 -16.52 14.07 -11.15
N GLY A 38 -16.47 13.37 -10.00
CA GLY A 38 -16.88 11.97 -9.91
C GLY A 38 -15.86 10.94 -10.39
N THR A 39 -14.59 11.03 -9.97
CA THR A 39 -13.57 10.00 -10.25
C THR A 39 -14.04 8.63 -9.77
N ASP A 40 -14.51 7.80 -10.71
CA ASP A 40 -14.84 6.42 -10.44
C ASP A 40 -13.55 5.60 -10.32
N PHE A 41 -13.06 5.45 -9.09
CA PHE A 41 -11.91 4.58 -8.80
C PHE A 41 -12.19 3.11 -9.14
N ALA A 42 -13.43 2.72 -9.43
CA ALA A 42 -13.72 1.39 -9.95
C ALA A 42 -13.33 1.21 -11.42
N ALA A 43 -13.25 2.30 -12.20
CA ALA A 43 -12.83 2.32 -13.61
C ALA A 43 -11.35 2.74 -13.80
N ARG A 44 -10.61 2.87 -12.69
CA ARG A 44 -9.21 3.28 -12.69
C ARG A 44 -8.36 2.32 -11.90
N VAL A 45 -7.17 2.06 -12.42
CA VAL A 45 -6.21 1.12 -11.85
C VAL A 45 -5.03 1.87 -11.24
N LEU A 46 -4.56 1.39 -10.10
CA LEU A 46 -3.40 1.96 -9.44
C LEU A 46 -2.13 1.54 -10.17
N ARG A 47 -1.25 2.50 -10.39
CA ARG A 47 0.13 2.31 -10.86
C ARG A 47 1.10 2.84 -9.83
N MET A 48 2.32 2.32 -9.92
CA MET A 48 3.42 2.69 -9.06
C MET A 48 4.71 2.69 -9.86
N SER A 49 5.56 3.68 -9.61
CA SER A 49 6.96 3.66 -10.00
C SER A 49 7.81 4.07 -8.80
N ILE A 50 9.07 3.66 -8.78
CA ILE A 50 10.04 4.13 -7.80
C ILE A 50 11.19 4.81 -8.52
N SER A 51 11.44 6.06 -8.17
CA SER A 51 12.56 6.80 -8.73
C SER A 51 13.91 6.17 -8.34
N ALA A 52 14.99 6.53 -9.04
CA ALA A 52 16.35 6.11 -8.65
C ALA A 52 16.76 6.55 -7.23
N ARG A 53 16.03 7.52 -6.65
CA ARG A 53 16.20 8.00 -5.27
C ARG A 53 15.26 7.29 -4.28
N ASN A 54 14.67 6.17 -4.66
CA ASN A 54 13.76 5.35 -3.86
C ASN A 54 12.52 6.09 -3.35
N VAL A 55 12.11 7.14 -4.07
CA VAL A 55 10.84 7.84 -3.82
C VAL A 55 9.75 7.15 -4.64
N PRO A 56 8.72 6.56 -4.00
CA PRO A 56 7.60 6.00 -4.72
C PRO A 56 6.71 7.11 -5.30
N SER A 57 6.20 6.89 -6.48
CA SER A 57 5.17 7.71 -7.12
C SER A 57 4.02 6.80 -7.49
N TYR A 58 2.79 7.26 -7.23
CA TYR A 58 1.59 6.51 -7.54
C TYR A 58 0.63 7.39 -8.34
N TRP A 59 -0.08 6.77 -9.27
CA TRP A 59 -1.12 7.43 -10.04
C TRP A 59 -2.18 6.41 -10.44
N PHE A 60 -3.35 6.93 -10.74
CA PHE A 60 -4.47 6.17 -11.28
C PHE A 60 -4.59 6.46 -12.77
N GLU A 61 -4.72 5.40 -13.56
CA GLU A 61 -5.02 5.49 -15.00
C GLU A 61 -6.28 4.69 -15.33
N GLU A 62 -6.84 4.88 -16.52
CA GLU A 62 -7.96 4.07 -16.99
C GLU A 62 -7.58 2.59 -17.03
N GLY A 63 -8.45 1.74 -16.51
CA GLY A 63 -8.22 0.31 -16.52
C GLY A 63 -9.33 -0.48 -15.86
N VAL A 64 -9.37 -1.78 -16.15
CA VAL A 64 -10.41 -2.66 -15.64
C VAL A 64 -9.82 -3.60 -14.60
N TRP A 65 -10.34 -3.50 -13.38
CA TRP A 65 -10.08 -4.47 -12.33
C TRP A 65 -10.75 -5.81 -12.65
N SER A 66 -10.03 -6.90 -12.48
CA SER A 66 -10.58 -8.27 -12.56
C SER A 66 -10.86 -8.80 -11.16
N GLU A 67 -11.94 -9.55 -10.96
CA GLU A 67 -12.18 -10.24 -9.69
C GLU A 67 -11.01 -11.17 -9.35
N ALA A 68 -10.59 -11.19 -8.08
CA ALA A 68 -9.58 -12.14 -7.65
C ALA A 68 -10.09 -13.58 -7.83
N PRO A 69 -9.29 -14.50 -8.40
CA PRO A 69 -9.74 -15.87 -8.60
C PRO A 69 -10.10 -16.49 -7.27
N SER A 70 -11.28 -17.10 -7.22
CA SER A 70 -11.74 -17.81 -6.03
C SER A 70 -10.71 -18.84 -5.57
N ALA A 71 -10.40 -18.89 -4.27
CA ALA A 71 -9.50 -19.89 -3.70
C ALA A 71 -9.95 -21.34 -4.03
N SER A 72 -11.22 -21.54 -4.39
CA SER A 72 -11.77 -22.82 -4.84
C SER A 72 -11.30 -23.28 -6.22
N SER A 73 -10.75 -22.40 -7.08
CA SER A 73 -10.31 -22.77 -8.44
C SER A 73 -8.96 -23.49 -8.48
N ARG A 74 -8.22 -23.54 -7.36
CA ARG A 74 -6.90 -24.20 -7.26
C ARG A 74 -6.91 -25.54 -6.53
N LEU A 75 -8.05 -26.23 -6.45
CA LEU A 75 -8.03 -27.65 -6.06
C LEU A 75 -7.72 -28.50 -7.29
N PRO A 76 -6.56 -29.20 -7.35
CA PRO A 76 -6.30 -30.13 -8.43
C PRO A 76 -7.40 -31.19 -8.47
N ALA A 77 -7.79 -31.57 -9.69
CA ALA A 77 -8.82 -32.56 -9.98
C ALA A 77 -8.65 -33.78 -9.05
N LYS A 78 -9.74 -34.12 -8.36
CA LYS A 78 -9.84 -35.23 -7.40
C LYS A 78 -9.21 -36.50 -8.00
N ASN A 79 -8.04 -36.89 -7.49
CA ASN A 79 -7.57 -38.26 -7.61
C ASN A 79 -8.53 -39.19 -6.84
N LYS A 80 -8.80 -40.34 -7.48
CA LYS A 80 -9.82 -41.33 -7.12
C LYS A 80 -9.81 -41.69 -5.63
N SER A 81 -11.00 -41.66 -5.03
CA SER A 81 -11.25 -41.97 -3.62
C SER A 81 -10.94 -43.42 -3.27
N THR A 82 -10.04 -43.63 -2.33
CA THR A 82 -9.89 -44.90 -1.61
C THR A 82 -11.02 -45.05 -0.58
N PRO A 83 -11.74 -46.19 -0.50
CA PRO A 83 -12.81 -46.38 0.47
C PRO A 83 -12.25 -46.60 1.88
N GLY A 84 -12.83 -45.94 2.89
CA GLY A 84 -12.67 -46.38 4.30
C GLY A 84 -12.19 -45.34 5.32
N VAL A 85 -11.87 -44.10 4.96
CA VAL A 85 -11.49 -43.07 5.94
C VAL A 85 -12.68 -42.14 6.25
N PRO A 86 -13.09 -41.97 7.52
CA PRO A 86 -14.18 -41.07 7.90
C PRO A 86 -13.88 -39.63 7.45
N ARG A 87 -14.81 -39.03 6.71
CA ARG A 87 -14.73 -37.63 6.28
C ARG A 87 -14.70 -36.72 7.52
N ARG A 88 -13.51 -36.21 7.85
CA ARG A 88 -13.39 -35.01 8.70
C ARG A 88 -14.08 -33.89 7.92
N VAL A 89 -15.14 -33.32 8.50
CA VAL A 89 -15.80 -32.13 7.94
C VAL A 89 -14.78 -31.01 8.00
N THR A 90 -14.01 -30.84 6.93
CA THR A 90 -13.16 -29.68 6.75
C THR A 90 -14.11 -28.50 6.65
N ARG A 91 -14.22 -27.74 7.74
CA ARG A 91 -14.92 -26.45 7.79
C ARG A 91 -14.50 -25.68 6.55
N ALA A 92 -15.43 -25.49 5.61
CA ALA A 92 -15.16 -24.78 4.37
C ALA A 92 -14.58 -23.42 4.76
N LEU A 93 -13.37 -23.12 4.28
CA LEU A 93 -12.79 -21.79 4.41
C LEU A 93 -13.82 -20.80 3.85
N PRO A 94 -14.05 -19.66 4.53
CA PRO A 94 -15.14 -18.76 4.18
C PRO A 94 -15.05 -18.38 2.70
N ARG A 95 -16.22 -18.43 2.05
CA ARG A 95 -16.44 -18.03 0.65
C ARG A 95 -15.68 -16.73 0.38
N VAL A 96 -14.99 -16.73 -0.75
CA VAL A 96 -14.22 -15.61 -1.32
C VAL A 96 -14.92 -14.29 -1.03
N LYS A 97 -14.20 -13.35 -0.42
CA LYS A 97 -14.69 -11.99 -0.18
C LYS A 97 -14.99 -11.36 -1.55
N PRO A 98 -16.26 -11.01 -1.88
CA PRO A 98 -16.64 -10.46 -3.18
C PRO A 98 -16.02 -9.08 -3.47
N ASP A 99 -15.20 -8.54 -2.56
CA ASP A 99 -14.69 -7.18 -2.63
C ASP A 99 -13.18 -7.10 -2.92
N VAL A 100 -12.57 -8.18 -3.43
CA VAL A 100 -11.14 -8.21 -3.76
C VAL A 100 -10.96 -8.26 -5.27
N PHE A 101 -10.33 -7.23 -5.81
CA PHE A 101 -10.06 -7.11 -7.23
C PHE A 101 -8.57 -6.94 -7.48
N VAL A 102 -8.18 -7.25 -8.71
CA VAL A 102 -6.80 -7.36 -9.13
C VAL A 102 -6.59 -6.72 -10.47
N PHE A 103 -5.44 -6.09 -10.62
CA PHE A 103 -4.95 -5.56 -11.87
C PHE A 103 -3.44 -5.78 -12.00
N GLY A 104 -2.92 -5.83 -13.23
CA GLY A 104 -1.55 -6.24 -13.53
C GLY A 104 -1.49 -7.66 -14.10
N ASN A 105 -0.35 -7.99 -14.69
CA ASN A 105 -0.14 -9.26 -15.39
C ASN A 105 1.30 -9.76 -15.19
N GLU A 106 1.61 -10.91 -15.78
CA GLU A 106 2.93 -11.54 -15.70
C GLU A 106 4.06 -10.76 -16.42
N HIS A 107 3.75 -9.68 -17.12
CA HIS A 107 4.72 -8.79 -17.77
C HIS A 107 4.84 -7.43 -17.08
N GLU A 108 3.96 -7.16 -16.12
CA GLU A 108 3.96 -5.89 -15.39
C GLU A 108 5.21 -5.80 -14.53
N THR A 109 5.91 -4.68 -14.67
CA THR A 109 7.19 -4.46 -14.03
C THR A 109 7.20 -3.10 -13.35
N VAL A 110 7.46 -3.07 -12.04
CA VAL A 110 7.75 -1.82 -11.32
C VAL A 110 9.25 -1.65 -11.27
N PHE A 111 9.75 -0.64 -11.97
CA PHE A 111 11.18 -0.29 -11.99
C PHE A 111 11.59 0.43 -10.70
N TRP A 112 12.72 0.00 -10.13
CA TRP A 112 13.38 0.60 -8.97
C TRP A 112 14.83 0.93 -9.32
N GLY A 113 15.06 2.01 -10.06
CA GLY A 113 16.40 2.33 -10.54
C GLY A 113 17.08 1.19 -11.32
N GLN A 114 18.41 1.19 -11.39
CA GLN A 114 19.15 0.29 -12.30
C GLN A 114 19.22 -1.18 -11.88
N LEU A 115 19.03 -1.52 -10.60
CA LEU A 115 19.31 -2.89 -10.11
C LEU A 115 18.17 -3.56 -9.34
N ASN A 116 17.05 -2.89 -9.09
CA ASN A 116 15.91 -3.52 -8.42
C ASN A 116 14.68 -3.39 -9.29
N THR A 117 13.89 -4.45 -9.35
CA THR A 117 12.70 -4.52 -10.17
C THR A 117 11.73 -5.46 -9.48
N ILE A 118 10.47 -5.07 -9.41
CA ILE A 118 9.37 -5.96 -9.06
C ILE A 118 8.75 -6.41 -10.37
N GLU A 119 9.11 -7.61 -10.79
CA GLU A 119 8.52 -8.32 -11.90
C GLU A 119 7.19 -8.97 -11.49
N HIS A 120 6.34 -9.25 -12.49
CA HIS A 120 5.02 -9.84 -12.30
C HIS A 120 4.16 -9.04 -11.29
N ALA A 121 4.28 -7.71 -11.35
CA ALA A 121 3.63 -6.82 -10.41
C ALA A 121 2.10 -6.91 -10.55
N ARG A 122 1.45 -7.24 -9.44
CA ARG A 122 0.01 -7.42 -9.32
C ARG A 122 -0.52 -6.48 -8.25
N TYR A 123 -1.27 -5.48 -8.70
CA TYR A 123 -2.02 -4.59 -7.81
C TYR A 123 -3.27 -5.32 -7.33
N VAL A 124 -3.55 -5.19 -6.04
CA VAL A 124 -4.74 -5.76 -5.40
C VAL A 124 -5.46 -4.63 -4.70
N VAL A 125 -6.77 -4.53 -4.92
CA VAL A 125 -7.64 -3.60 -4.19
C VAL A 125 -8.67 -4.38 -3.40
N HIS A 126 -8.77 -4.08 -2.11
CA HIS A 126 -9.85 -4.57 -1.26
C HIS A 126 -10.83 -3.42 -1.04
N ARG A 127 -12.04 -3.55 -1.56
CA ARG A 127 -13.10 -2.55 -1.41
C ARG A 127 -13.89 -2.85 -0.14
N ALA A 128 -14.23 -1.84 0.66
CA ALA A 128 -15.07 -1.99 1.85
C ALA A 128 -14.61 -3.01 2.91
N VAL A 129 -13.39 -3.57 2.78
CA VAL A 129 -12.90 -4.66 3.63
C VAL A 129 -11.42 -4.46 3.92
N HIS A 130 -11.08 -4.40 5.20
CA HIS A 130 -9.69 -4.33 5.62
C HIS A 130 -8.94 -5.63 5.25
N PRO A 131 -7.81 -5.57 4.54
CA PRO A 131 -7.13 -6.78 4.06
C PRO A 131 -6.49 -7.61 5.17
N LEU A 132 -6.12 -6.97 6.29
CA LEU A 132 -5.39 -7.60 7.40
C LEU A 132 -6.23 -7.85 8.65
N ASP A 133 -7.51 -7.46 8.66
CA ASP A 133 -8.38 -7.64 9.83
C ASP A 133 -9.62 -8.46 9.43
N ALA A 134 -9.63 -9.73 9.83
CA ALA A 134 -10.76 -10.62 9.57
C ALA A 134 -12.03 -10.19 10.34
N HIS A 135 -11.87 -9.49 11.46
CA HIS A 135 -12.94 -8.98 12.32
C HIS A 135 -13.19 -7.49 12.06
N ALA A 136 -12.81 -6.97 10.89
CA ALA A 136 -12.97 -5.56 10.53
C ALA A 136 -14.42 -5.05 10.76
N HIS A 137 -15.42 -5.86 10.41
CA HIS A 137 -16.83 -5.53 10.60
C HIS A 137 -17.27 -5.35 12.07
N GLU A 138 -16.56 -5.98 13.01
CA GLU A 138 -16.80 -5.83 14.45
C GLU A 138 -16.01 -4.65 15.04
N ARG A 139 -14.86 -4.31 14.43
CA ARG A 139 -13.90 -3.36 14.98
C ARG A 139 -13.95 -1.97 14.37
N TYR A 140 -14.48 -1.83 13.16
CA TYR A 140 -14.60 -0.58 12.44
C TYR A 140 -16.07 -0.21 12.27
N TYR A 141 -16.33 1.09 12.19
CA TYR A 141 -17.65 1.58 11.82
C TYR A 141 -17.94 1.21 10.36
N GLU A 142 -18.85 0.24 10.15
CA GLU A 142 -19.10 -0.38 8.84
C GLU A 142 -19.46 0.63 7.72
N PRO A 143 -20.31 1.65 7.96
CA PRO A 143 -20.62 2.64 6.92
C PRO A 143 -19.39 3.43 6.46
N LEU A 144 -18.44 3.67 7.36
CA LEU A 144 -17.17 4.34 7.01
C LEU A 144 -16.25 3.39 6.26
N LEU A 145 -16.14 2.13 6.71
CA LEU A 145 -15.29 1.13 6.04
C LEU A 145 -15.69 0.95 4.56
N LYS A 146 -17.00 1.03 4.24
CA LYS A 146 -17.53 0.96 2.87
C LYS A 146 -17.00 2.02 1.90
N ARG A 147 -16.47 3.13 2.42
CA ARG A 147 -15.85 4.21 1.62
C ARG A 147 -14.40 3.93 1.27
N PHE A 148 -13.77 2.95 1.91
CA PHE A 148 -12.35 2.70 1.74
C PHE A 148 -12.04 1.68 0.65
N HIS A 149 -10.99 1.98 -0.10
CA HIS A 149 -10.28 1.06 -0.97
C HIS A 149 -8.87 0.88 -0.42
N PHE A 150 -8.51 -0.36 -0.07
CA PHE A 150 -7.18 -0.70 0.45
C PHE A 150 -6.34 -1.29 -0.66
N TYR A 151 -5.25 -0.62 -0.99
CA TYR A 151 -4.37 -1.02 -2.09
C TYR A 151 -3.14 -1.76 -1.57
N CYS A 152 -2.85 -2.89 -2.22
CA CYS A 152 -1.66 -3.71 -2.03
C CYS A 152 -0.94 -3.92 -3.36
N LEU A 153 0.33 -4.29 -3.29
CA LEU A 153 1.13 -4.73 -4.42
C LEU A 153 1.77 -6.09 -4.09
N GLU A 154 1.57 -7.07 -4.96
CA GLU A 154 2.29 -8.34 -4.94
C GLU A 154 3.23 -8.40 -6.14
N GLY A 155 4.34 -9.10 -6.02
CA GLY A 155 5.24 -9.33 -7.15
C GLY A 155 6.46 -10.14 -6.77
N ARG A 156 7.45 -10.15 -7.66
CA ARG A 156 8.71 -10.88 -7.46
C ARG A 156 9.88 -9.98 -7.78
N THR A 157 10.88 -10.00 -6.92
CA THR A 157 12.23 -9.54 -7.25
C THR A 157 13.06 -10.75 -7.68
N PRO A 158 14.26 -10.55 -8.27
CA PRO A 158 15.17 -11.65 -8.59
C PRO A 158 15.52 -12.56 -7.40
N ILE A 159 15.31 -12.07 -6.18
CA ILE A 159 15.74 -12.74 -4.94
C ILE A 159 14.56 -13.33 -4.18
N THR A 160 13.36 -12.74 -4.25
CA THR A 160 12.22 -13.21 -3.48
C THR A 160 10.88 -12.63 -3.96
N SER A 161 9.77 -13.22 -3.50
CA SER A 161 8.45 -12.59 -3.63
C SER A 161 8.27 -11.45 -2.63
N VAL A 162 7.55 -10.42 -3.05
CA VAL A 162 7.19 -9.26 -2.21
C VAL A 162 5.68 -9.10 -2.16
N SER A 163 5.18 -8.69 -0.99
CA SER A 163 3.80 -8.32 -0.75
C SER A 163 3.79 -7.06 0.10
N LEU A 164 3.24 -5.98 -0.44
CA LEU A 164 3.28 -4.64 0.13
C LEU A 164 1.86 -4.13 0.37
N CYS A 165 1.63 -3.59 1.56
CA CYS A 165 0.46 -2.74 1.82
C CYS A 165 0.82 -1.31 1.45
N LEU A 166 0.06 -0.67 0.57
CA LEU A 166 0.36 0.67 0.07
C LEU A 166 -0.35 1.74 0.90
N PHE A 167 -1.64 1.95 0.64
CA PHE A 167 -2.46 2.93 1.34
C PHE A 167 -3.95 2.57 1.28
N ALA A 168 -4.73 3.17 2.17
CA ALA A 168 -6.18 3.15 2.17
C ALA A 168 -6.69 4.48 1.62
N LEU A 169 -7.52 4.44 0.60
CA LEU A 169 -8.15 5.59 -0.04
C LEU A 169 -9.60 5.71 0.41
N ASP A 170 -10.00 6.86 0.94
CA ASP A 170 -11.42 7.22 1.06
C ASP A 170 -11.90 7.80 -0.28
N VAL A 171 -12.74 7.06 -0.99
CA VAL A 171 -13.19 7.46 -2.33
C VAL A 171 -14.03 8.74 -2.34
N SER A 172 -14.60 9.13 -1.20
CA SER A 172 -15.44 10.32 -1.10
C SER A 172 -14.64 11.60 -0.85
N THR A 173 -13.59 11.55 -0.02
CA THR A 173 -12.73 12.71 0.27
C THR A 173 -11.48 12.76 -0.60
N ARG A 174 -11.12 11.63 -1.23
CA ARG A 174 -9.86 11.37 -1.93
C ARG A 174 -8.62 11.45 -1.05
N LEU A 175 -8.79 11.47 0.27
CA LEU A 175 -7.68 11.40 1.22
C LEU A 175 -7.13 9.97 1.29
N ILE A 176 -5.85 9.84 1.60
CA ILE A 176 -5.19 8.55 1.77
C ILE A 176 -4.53 8.40 3.15
N TRP A 177 -4.55 7.18 3.66
CA TRP A 177 -4.01 6.80 4.98
C TRP A 177 -3.04 5.64 4.85
N ALA A 178 -2.03 5.62 5.73
CA ALA A 178 -1.40 4.37 6.11
C ALA A 178 -2.42 3.55 6.92
N TYR A 179 -2.54 2.25 6.62
CA TYR A 179 -3.46 1.34 7.32
C TYR A 179 -2.77 0.10 7.88
N ALA A 180 -1.50 -0.12 7.53
CA ALA A 180 -0.76 -1.28 7.94
C ALA A 180 0.68 -0.90 8.26
N LEU A 181 1.29 -1.68 9.14
CA LEU A 181 2.71 -1.67 9.38
C LEU A 181 3.32 -3.06 9.22
N PRO A 182 4.58 -3.16 8.79
CA PRO A 182 5.33 -4.40 8.83
C PRO A 182 5.47 -4.90 10.26
N SER A 183 5.17 -6.17 10.51
CA SER A 183 5.41 -6.83 11.80
C SER A 183 6.63 -7.75 11.78
N GLN A 184 7.04 -8.19 10.59
CA GLN A 184 8.22 -9.01 10.38
C GLN A 184 8.96 -8.52 9.14
N VAL A 185 10.27 -8.40 9.26
CA VAL A 185 11.17 -8.02 8.16
C VAL A 185 12.27 -9.07 8.04
N GLU A 186 12.64 -9.42 6.81
CA GLU A 186 13.76 -10.30 6.51
C GLU A 186 14.86 -9.49 5.83
N MET A 187 16.11 -9.69 6.24
CA MET A 187 17.26 -9.04 5.61
C MET A 187 17.82 -9.95 4.52
N VAL A 188 17.72 -9.53 3.26
CA VAL A 188 18.20 -10.27 2.09
C VAL A 188 19.23 -9.42 1.36
N TRP A 189 20.50 -9.84 1.34
CA TRP A 189 21.59 -9.06 0.70
C TRP A 189 21.60 -7.58 1.14
N GLY A 190 21.46 -7.32 2.44
CA GLY A 190 21.41 -5.96 3.00
C GLY A 190 20.10 -5.20 2.80
N THR A 191 19.11 -5.82 2.17
CA THR A 191 17.76 -5.27 1.95
C THR A 191 16.79 -5.76 3.01
N CYS A 192 16.06 -4.85 3.66
CA CYS A 192 14.92 -5.23 4.50
C CYS A 192 13.68 -5.48 3.64
N ILE A 193 13.10 -6.67 3.75
CA ILE A 193 11.88 -7.08 3.03
C ILE A 193 10.78 -7.36 4.04
N PRO A 194 9.66 -6.62 4.06
CA PRO A 194 8.51 -7.00 4.88
C PRO A 194 7.97 -8.37 4.48
N ARG A 195 7.82 -9.23 5.47
CA ARG A 195 7.27 -10.60 5.33
C ARG A 195 5.88 -10.74 5.91
N ALA A 196 5.55 -9.93 6.91
CA ALA A 196 4.24 -9.89 7.50
C ALA A 196 3.83 -8.45 7.78
N TRP A 197 2.53 -8.20 7.64
CA TRP A 197 1.90 -6.91 7.90
C TRP A 197 0.79 -7.10 8.93
N ILE A 198 0.59 -6.09 9.77
CA ILE A 198 -0.52 -6.02 10.71
C ILE A 198 -1.26 -4.67 10.54
N PRO A 199 -2.54 -4.59 10.92
CA PRO A 199 -3.25 -3.31 10.95
C PRO A 199 -2.46 -2.27 11.77
N LEU A 200 -2.42 -1.04 11.29
CA LEU A 200 -1.61 0.06 11.86
C LEU A 200 -1.78 0.19 13.37
N GLU A 201 -3.03 0.26 13.83
CA GLU A 201 -3.39 0.40 15.25
C GLU A 201 -3.12 -0.84 16.11
N MET A 202 -2.79 -1.98 15.48
CA MET A 202 -2.42 -3.21 16.17
C MET A 202 -0.92 -3.31 16.42
N HIS A 203 -0.12 -2.48 15.74
CA HIS A 203 1.32 -2.47 15.93
C HIS A 203 1.67 -1.97 17.34
N SER A 204 2.66 -2.60 17.97
CA SER A 204 2.96 -2.44 19.41
C SER A 204 3.21 -0.98 19.83
N HIS A 205 4.05 -0.24 19.10
CA HIS A 205 4.31 1.18 19.41
C HIS A 205 3.10 2.09 19.15
N VAL A 206 2.31 1.80 18.10
CA VAL A 206 1.10 2.57 17.81
C VAL A 206 0.05 2.35 18.89
N ARG A 207 -0.20 1.08 19.23
CA ARG A 207 -1.17 0.68 20.26
C ARG A 207 -0.78 1.20 21.65
N ALA A 208 0.50 1.26 21.97
CA ALA A 208 0.97 1.80 23.25
C ALA A 208 0.62 3.29 23.40
N ARG A 209 0.72 4.07 22.30
CA ARG A 209 0.43 5.51 22.30
C ARG A 209 -1.05 5.83 22.05
N TYR A 210 -1.72 5.03 21.24
CA TYR A 210 -3.10 5.24 20.79
C TYR A 210 -3.93 3.95 20.90
N PRO A 211 -4.22 3.46 22.13
CA PRO A 211 -4.76 2.12 22.36
C PRO A 211 -6.16 1.87 21.77
N LYS A 212 -6.92 2.95 21.51
CA LYS A 212 -8.29 2.89 20.98
C LYS A 212 -8.44 3.43 19.56
N ALA A 213 -7.42 4.10 19.03
CA ALA A 213 -7.49 4.72 17.72
C ALA A 213 -7.54 3.68 16.61
N LYS A 214 -8.24 4.00 15.52
CA LYS A 214 -8.27 3.25 14.27
C LYS A 214 -7.44 3.96 13.21
N PHE A 215 -7.00 3.22 12.18
CA PHE A 215 -6.14 3.78 11.14
C PHE A 215 -6.67 5.10 10.54
N TYR A 216 -7.99 5.20 10.32
CA TYR A 216 -8.62 6.38 9.73
C TYR A 216 -8.71 7.58 10.68
N GLN A 217 -8.46 7.41 11.98
CA GLN A 217 -8.48 8.51 12.96
C GLN A 217 -7.15 9.24 13.08
N PHE A 218 -6.09 8.65 12.52
CA PHE A 218 -4.80 9.31 12.35
C PHE A 218 -4.83 10.26 11.17
N ASP A 219 -3.95 11.24 11.18
CA ASP A 219 -3.86 12.25 10.14
C ASP A 219 -3.54 11.59 8.78
N PRO A 220 -4.26 11.94 7.70
CA PRO A 220 -4.02 11.36 6.39
C PRO A 220 -2.63 11.73 5.89
N ILE A 221 -1.99 10.82 5.17
CA ILE A 221 -0.63 11.01 4.65
C ILE A 221 -0.60 11.76 3.31
N GLY A 222 -1.76 11.98 2.70
CA GLY A 222 -1.88 12.62 1.41
C GLY A 222 -3.29 12.57 0.83
N PHE A 223 -3.38 12.76 -0.47
CA PHE A 223 -4.62 12.71 -1.24
C PHE A 223 -4.37 12.25 -2.69
N VAL A 224 -5.46 11.96 -3.41
CA VAL A 224 -5.47 11.80 -4.87
C VAL A 224 -6.03 13.08 -5.47
N ASP A 225 -5.26 13.72 -6.36
CA ASP A 225 -5.70 14.94 -7.03
C ASP A 225 -6.78 14.66 -8.10
N SER A 226 -7.21 15.72 -8.79
CA SER A 226 -8.22 15.61 -9.85
C SER A 226 -7.78 14.77 -11.05
N GLU A 227 -6.48 14.70 -11.30
CA GLU A 227 -5.89 13.98 -12.44
C GLU A 227 -5.75 12.49 -12.12
N GLY A 228 -5.68 12.13 -10.84
CA GLY A 228 -5.52 10.76 -10.36
C GLY A 228 -4.12 10.51 -9.81
N LYS A 229 -3.28 11.53 -9.65
CA LYS A 229 -1.96 11.38 -9.04
C LYS A 229 -2.08 11.39 -7.52
N VAL A 230 -1.32 10.52 -6.88
CA VAL A 230 -1.21 10.50 -5.42
C VAL A 230 -0.19 11.54 -4.98
N VAL A 231 -0.64 12.47 -4.13
CA VAL A 231 0.17 13.56 -3.56
C VAL A 231 0.29 13.33 -2.06
N LEU A 232 1.52 13.12 -1.59
CA LEU A 232 1.81 13.02 -0.16
C LEU A 232 1.99 14.41 0.44
N TYR A 233 1.49 14.60 1.67
CA TYR A 233 1.74 15.85 2.39
C TYR A 233 3.21 15.99 2.79
N PRO A 234 3.73 17.22 2.93
CA PRO A 234 5.12 17.46 3.33
C PRO A 234 5.53 16.72 4.61
N TRP A 235 4.69 16.71 5.64
CA TRP A 235 5.00 16.03 6.91
C TRP A 235 5.22 14.52 6.74
N ALA A 236 4.45 13.88 5.85
CA ALA A 236 4.57 12.45 5.60
C ALA A 236 5.87 12.15 4.86
N LEU A 237 6.28 13.02 3.93
CA LEU A 237 7.56 12.95 3.23
C LEU A 237 8.73 13.19 4.18
N GLU A 238 8.64 14.17 5.06
CA GLU A 238 9.67 14.48 6.08
C GLU A 238 9.89 13.32 7.04
N GLN A 239 8.82 12.68 7.52
CA GLN A 239 8.93 11.52 8.39
C GLN A 239 9.66 10.36 7.69
N HIS A 240 9.33 10.10 6.42
CA HIS A 240 10.05 9.10 5.61
C HIS A 240 11.53 9.48 5.43
N ALA A 241 11.86 10.78 5.37
CA ALA A 241 13.23 11.27 5.23
C ALA A 241 14.08 11.14 6.49
N GLN A 242 13.49 11.25 7.67
CA GLN A 242 14.23 11.22 8.94
C GLN A 242 14.70 9.83 9.34
N ARG A 243 14.02 8.77 8.88
CA ARG A 243 14.32 7.39 9.28
C ARG A 243 14.48 6.45 8.08
N PRO A 244 15.39 6.73 7.14
CA PRO A 244 15.45 5.99 5.88
C PRO A 244 15.83 4.51 6.07
N GLN A 245 16.57 4.18 7.14
CA GLN A 245 16.87 2.80 7.53
C GLN A 245 15.81 2.12 8.39
N ASP A 246 14.86 2.86 8.95
CA ASP A 246 13.91 2.36 9.95
C ASP A 246 12.56 2.08 9.31
N PHE A 247 12.51 0.98 8.55
CA PHE A 247 11.31 0.50 7.87
C PHE A 247 10.11 0.30 8.82
N LEU A 248 10.37 0.19 10.13
CA LEU A 248 9.37 -0.06 11.17
C LEU A 248 8.62 1.19 11.63
N VAL A 249 9.04 2.40 11.25
CA VAL A 249 8.62 3.59 12.00
C VAL A 249 8.05 4.71 11.15
N TYR A 250 7.02 4.36 10.37
CA TYR A 250 5.92 5.30 10.27
C TYR A 250 5.30 5.46 11.67
N GLU A 251 5.35 6.69 12.20
CA GLU A 251 4.63 7.05 13.41
C GLU A 251 3.33 7.74 13.00
N PRO A 252 2.17 7.10 13.19
CA PRO A 252 0.92 7.79 12.94
C PRO A 252 0.77 8.99 13.87
N GLN A 253 0.21 10.06 13.32
CA GLN A 253 0.04 11.33 14.02
C GLN A 253 -1.44 11.59 14.30
N GLN A 254 -1.70 12.19 15.46
CA GLN A 254 -2.87 13.02 15.71
C GLN A 254 -2.35 14.41 16.09
N GLY A 255 -1.78 15.11 15.11
CA GLY A 255 -1.15 16.41 15.34
C GLY A 255 -2.14 17.48 15.77
N ASP A 256 -1.64 18.59 16.28
CA ASP A 256 -2.45 19.73 16.75
C ASP A 256 -2.94 20.60 15.58
N TRP A 257 -3.49 19.98 14.54
CA TRP A 257 -4.06 20.68 13.39
C TRP A 257 -5.41 21.29 13.75
N GLU A 258 -5.58 22.59 13.54
CA GLU A 258 -6.86 23.27 13.69
C GLU A 258 -7.86 22.89 12.59
N GLN A 259 -7.36 22.65 11.37
CA GLN A 259 -8.16 22.38 10.18
C GLN A 259 -8.20 20.90 9.82
N VAL A 260 -9.28 20.47 9.17
CA VAL A 260 -9.42 19.14 8.59
C VAL A 260 -8.51 19.03 7.36
N ALA A 261 -7.82 17.90 7.21
CA ALA A 261 -7.01 17.62 6.03
C ALA A 261 -7.85 17.65 4.74
N SER A 262 -7.27 18.18 3.67
CA SER A 262 -7.93 18.24 2.37
C SER A 262 -6.90 18.34 1.24
N GLN A 263 -7.36 18.30 -0.01
CA GLN A 263 -6.47 18.45 -1.17
C GLN A 263 -5.70 19.79 -1.18
N THR A 264 -6.14 20.79 -0.41
CA THR A 264 -5.44 22.09 -0.30
C THR A 264 -4.33 22.10 0.76
N GLY A 265 -4.27 21.11 1.66
CA GLY A 265 -3.24 21.06 2.68
C GLY A 265 -3.44 20.01 3.78
N PRO A 266 -2.36 19.74 4.54
CA PRO A 266 -2.42 18.82 5.68
C PRO A 266 -3.36 19.35 6.77
N GLY A 267 -3.82 18.42 7.60
CA GLY A 267 -4.72 18.71 8.71
C GLY A 267 -5.06 17.45 9.47
N HIS A 268 -6.01 17.57 10.39
CA HIS A 268 -6.48 16.42 11.12
C HIS A 268 -7.40 15.53 10.29
N SER A 269 -7.47 14.25 10.63
CA SER A 269 -8.45 13.36 10.01
C SER A 269 -9.90 13.87 10.21
N PRO A 270 -10.74 13.86 9.15
CA PRO A 270 -12.18 14.10 9.30
C PRO A 270 -12.89 13.10 10.22
N TYR A 271 -12.21 12.00 10.60
CA TYR A 271 -12.72 10.94 11.47
C TYR A 271 -12.07 10.93 12.85
N ARG A 272 -11.26 11.94 13.19
CA ARG A 272 -10.52 11.99 14.46
C ARG A 272 -11.41 11.75 15.68
N ALA A 273 -12.62 12.29 15.68
CA ALA A 273 -13.56 12.25 16.82
C ALA A 273 -14.53 11.05 16.83
N MET A 274 -14.44 10.11 15.88
CA MET A 274 -15.37 8.96 15.78
C MET A 274 -15.07 7.81 16.75
#